data_AF-A0A6P8TER7-F1
#
_entry.id   AF-A0A6P8TER7-F1
#
_cell.length_a   1.000
_cell.length_b   1.000
_cell.length_c   1.000
_cell.angle_alpha   90.00
_cell.angle_beta   90.00
_cell.angle_gamma   90.00
#
_symmetry.space_group_name_H-M   'P 1'
#
loop_
_entity.id
_entity.type
_entity.pdbx_description
1 polymer ?
#
loop_
_entity_poly.entity_id
_entity_poly.type
_entity_poly.pdbx_seq_one_letter_code
_entity_poly.pdbx_strand_id
1 'polypeptide(L)'
;MSVLMCGLRPCNRVLIRSSLMLSGLCKNHSSKEMAQVFLHHFWNVFIVSELFFNSAVSSHWLSPADRDQQVKELRTAGWVEVKGRDAIFKELHFKTFNQAFGFMSRVALQAEKMNHHPEWFNVYNKVQITLTTHDCGGLSKRDVKMATFIDKIAPSD
;
A
#
# COMPACT_ATOMS: atom_id res chain seq x y z
N MET A 1 8.98 -43.92 -17.78
CA MET A 1 7.61 -44.48 -17.85
C MET A 1 6.94 -44.24 -16.51
N SER A 2 5.72 -43.66 -16.54
CA SER A 2 4.71 -43.48 -15.45
C SER A 2 5.15 -42.64 -14.23
N VAL A 3 4.71 -41.39 -14.00
CA VAL A 3 3.37 -40.74 -13.86
C VAL A 3 2.56 -41.20 -12.63
N LEU A 4 1.92 -40.19 -11.98
CA LEU A 4 0.85 -40.17 -10.95
C LEU A 4 1.35 -40.06 -9.50
N MET A 5 0.84 -39.20 -8.59
CA MET A 5 -0.29 -38.24 -8.51
C MET A 5 -0.02 -37.33 -7.29
N CYS A 6 -0.25 -36.01 -7.37
CA CYS A 6 -1.46 -35.30 -6.91
C CYS A 6 -1.84 -35.51 -5.43
N GLY A 7 -1.66 -34.47 -4.62
CA GLY A 7 -2.09 -34.39 -3.22
C GLY A 7 -2.53 -32.97 -2.86
N LEU A 8 -3.66 -32.52 -3.39
CA LEU A 8 -4.39 -31.34 -2.91
C LEU A 8 -5.85 -31.70 -2.71
N ARG A 9 -6.34 -31.53 -1.48
CA ARG A 9 -7.70 -31.13 -1.05
C ARG A 9 -7.82 -31.33 0.49
N PRO A 10 -8.78 -30.69 1.21
CA PRO A 10 -10.12 -30.35 0.71
C PRO A 10 -10.75 -29.00 1.16
N CYS A 11 -11.87 -28.70 0.48
CA CYS A 11 -13.12 -28.03 0.93
C CYS A 11 -13.04 -26.66 1.62
N ASN A 12 -13.75 -25.64 1.11
CA ASN A 12 -15.21 -25.64 1.21
C ASN A 12 -15.94 -24.96 0.03
N ARG A 13 -17.02 -25.63 -0.39
CA ARG A 13 -18.01 -25.27 -1.41
C ARG A 13 -19.26 -24.78 -0.67
N VAL A 14 -19.84 -23.66 -1.09
CA VAL A 14 -21.29 -23.45 -1.00
C VAL A 14 -21.76 -22.96 -2.37
N LEU A 15 -22.55 -23.78 -3.04
CA LEU A 15 -23.11 -23.57 -4.36
C LEU A 15 -24.58 -23.96 -4.24
N ILE A 16 -25.47 -22.97 -4.17
CA ILE A 16 -26.92 -23.19 -4.18
C ILE A 16 -27.36 -23.17 -5.63
N ARG A 17 -27.67 -24.36 -6.16
CA ARG A 17 -28.48 -24.52 -7.38
C ARG A 17 -29.96 -24.48 -6.99
N SER A 18 -30.76 -23.76 -7.75
CA SER A 18 -32.21 -24.03 -7.85
C SER A 18 -32.61 -23.91 -9.31
N SER A 19 -32.81 -25.07 -9.94
CA SER A 19 -33.46 -25.22 -11.22
C SER A 19 -34.52 -26.30 -11.01
N LEU A 20 -35.78 -25.90 -10.99
CA LEU A 20 -36.90 -26.80 -11.16
C LEU A 20 -37.55 -26.42 -12.49
N MET A 21 -37.55 -27.37 -13.42
CA MET A 21 -38.41 -27.35 -14.58
C MET A 21 -39.84 -27.63 -14.15
N LEU A 22 -40.80 -26.86 -14.69
CA LEU A 22 -42.11 -27.38 -15.02
C LEU A 22 -42.57 -26.73 -16.33
N SER A 23 -42.58 -27.56 -17.37
CA SER A 23 -43.25 -27.34 -18.63
C SER A 23 -44.76 -27.51 -18.44
N GLY A 24 -45.53 -26.49 -18.82
CA GLY A 24 -46.99 -26.51 -18.84
C GLY A 24 -47.51 -25.57 -19.92
N LEU A 25 -47.88 -26.16 -21.06
CA LEU A 25 -48.48 -25.49 -22.20
C LEU A 25 -49.81 -24.82 -21.83
N CYS A 26 -49.94 -23.52 -22.10
CA CYS A 26 -51.22 -22.92 -22.45
C CYS A 26 -51.01 -22.00 -23.65
N LYS A 27 -51.40 -22.49 -24.83
CA LYS A 27 -51.52 -21.68 -26.04
C LYS A 27 -52.70 -20.73 -25.84
N ASN A 28 -52.50 -19.44 -26.07
CA ASN A 28 -53.44 -18.63 -26.83
C ASN A 28 -52.79 -17.33 -27.33
N HIS A 29 -53.24 -16.96 -28.53
CA HIS A 29 -52.77 -15.92 -29.44
C HIS A 29 -52.85 -14.51 -28.84
N SER A 30 -51.80 -13.69 -29.01
CA SER A 30 -51.88 -12.32 -29.58
C SER A 30 -50.52 -11.63 -29.54
N SER A 31 -50.08 -11.12 -30.71
CA SER A 31 -49.20 -9.94 -30.92
C SER A 31 -47.96 -9.82 -30.01
N LYS A 32 -46.78 -10.31 -30.39
CA LYS A 32 -45.78 -9.53 -31.16
C LYS A 32 -45.99 -8.01 -31.07
N GLU A 33 -44.99 -7.33 -30.52
CA GLU A 33 -44.86 -5.89 -30.23
C GLU A 33 -45.31 -5.46 -28.83
N MET A 34 -44.55 -4.53 -28.24
CA MET A 34 -44.57 -4.01 -26.86
C MET A 34 -43.51 -4.55 -25.88
N ALA A 35 -42.46 -5.23 -26.37
CA ALA A 35 -41.18 -5.35 -25.65
C ALA A 35 -40.20 -4.21 -26.03
N GLN A 36 -40.71 -2.99 -26.24
CA GLN A 36 -39.89 -1.86 -26.68
C GLN A 36 -40.34 -0.51 -26.10
N VAL A 37 -40.69 -0.47 -24.80
CA VAL A 37 -40.85 0.80 -24.05
C VAL A 37 -40.24 0.72 -22.62
N PHE A 38 -39.35 -0.24 -22.35
CA PHE A 38 -38.72 -0.40 -21.02
C PHE A 38 -37.19 -0.22 -21.00
N LEU A 39 -36.63 0.44 -22.03
CA LEU A 39 -35.19 0.55 -22.25
C LEU A 39 -34.67 2.00 -22.34
N HIS A 40 -35.33 2.96 -21.67
CA HIS A 40 -34.84 4.36 -21.67
C HIS A 40 -35.01 5.13 -20.36
N HIS A 41 -35.18 4.44 -19.22
CA HIS A 41 -35.34 5.09 -17.90
C HIS A 41 -34.38 4.62 -16.81
N PHE A 42 -33.35 3.84 -17.14
CA PHE A 42 -32.33 3.41 -16.17
C PHE A 42 -30.91 3.47 -16.72
N TRP A 43 -30.65 4.40 -17.65
CA TRP A 43 -29.30 4.65 -18.18
C TRP A 43 -28.74 6.01 -17.73
N ASN A 44 -29.03 6.40 -16.48
CA ASN A 44 -28.41 7.56 -15.83
C ASN A 44 -27.96 7.30 -14.38
N VAL A 45 -28.05 6.06 -13.89
CA VAL A 45 -27.56 5.67 -12.56
C VAL A 45 -26.32 4.76 -12.63
N PHE A 46 -25.94 4.29 -13.83
CA PHE A 46 -24.79 3.38 -13.99
C PHE A 46 -23.45 4.04 -14.36
N ILE A 47 -23.41 5.37 -14.63
CA ILE A 47 -22.14 6.08 -14.94
C ILE A 47 -21.58 6.86 -13.74
N VAL A 48 -22.40 7.20 -12.74
CA VAL A 48 -21.92 7.98 -11.58
C VAL A 48 -21.22 7.10 -10.52
N SER A 49 -21.37 5.77 -10.59
CA SER A 49 -20.69 4.85 -9.67
C SER A 49 -19.22 4.58 -10.02
N GLU A 50 -18.81 4.68 -11.30
CA GLU A 50 -17.42 4.45 -11.70
C GLU A 50 -16.54 5.71 -11.60
N LEU A 51 -17.12 6.89 -11.43
CA LEU A 51 -16.39 8.15 -11.31
C LEU A 51 -16.26 8.66 -9.86
N PHE A 52 -17.00 8.09 -8.90
CA PHE A 52 -16.87 8.41 -7.47
C PHE A 52 -16.19 7.32 -6.63
N PHE A 53 -15.92 6.14 -7.21
CA PHE A 53 -15.11 5.09 -6.59
C PHE A 53 -13.64 5.13 -7.08
N ASN A 54 -13.13 6.34 -7.30
CA ASN A 54 -11.70 6.58 -7.56
C ASN A 54 -11.11 7.53 -6.50
N SER A 55 -11.75 7.56 -5.32
CA SER A 55 -11.22 8.18 -4.11
C SER A 55 -10.13 7.29 -3.52
N ALA A 56 -8.90 7.51 -3.99
CA ALA A 56 -7.65 7.45 -3.24
C ALA A 56 -7.60 6.51 -2.02
N VAL A 57 -7.75 5.20 -2.22
CA VAL A 57 -7.04 4.26 -1.34
C VAL A 57 -5.62 4.20 -1.87
N SER A 58 -4.77 5.10 -1.40
CA SER A 58 -3.32 5.03 -1.65
C SER A 58 -2.88 3.63 -1.26
N SER A 59 -2.34 2.87 -2.20
CA SER A 59 -1.48 1.72 -1.87
C SER A 59 -0.50 2.20 -0.81
N HIS A 60 -0.53 1.57 0.36
CA HIS A 60 0.13 2.11 1.54
C HIS A 60 1.66 1.95 1.44
N TRP A 61 2.13 1.02 0.61
CA TRP A 61 3.54 0.78 0.27
C TRP A 61 3.96 1.51 -1.03
N LEU A 62 5.26 1.69 -1.24
CA LEU A 62 5.83 2.23 -2.48
C LEU A 62 5.56 1.31 -3.68
N SER A 63 5.08 1.87 -4.78
CA SER A 63 4.97 1.14 -6.05
C SER A 63 6.38 0.73 -6.55
N PRO A 64 6.54 -0.34 -7.34
CA PRO A 64 7.84 -0.74 -7.86
C PRO A 64 8.59 0.38 -8.60
N ALA A 65 7.86 1.15 -9.42
CA ALA A 65 8.43 2.30 -10.14
C ALA A 65 8.88 3.43 -9.20
N ASP A 66 8.05 3.77 -8.20
CA ASP A 66 8.41 4.79 -7.19
C ASP A 66 9.60 4.33 -6.34
N ARG A 67 9.64 3.04 -6.01
CA ARG A 67 10.69 2.44 -5.19
C ARG A 67 12.04 2.57 -5.87
N ASP A 68 12.15 2.19 -7.14
CA ASP A 68 13.42 2.24 -7.86
C ASP A 68 14.01 3.66 -7.90
N GLN A 69 13.18 4.66 -8.15
CA GLN A 69 13.62 6.05 -8.20
C GLN A 69 13.96 6.59 -6.79
N GLN A 70 13.02 6.49 -5.84
CA GLN A 70 13.17 7.11 -4.52
C GLN A 70 14.25 6.40 -3.69
N VAL A 71 14.34 5.07 -3.73
CA VAL A 71 15.39 4.33 -3.02
C VAL A 71 16.76 4.64 -3.63
N LYS A 72 16.87 4.81 -4.95
CA LYS A 72 18.13 5.21 -5.59
C LYS A 72 18.62 6.59 -5.14
N GLU A 73 17.71 7.55 -5.01
CA GLU A 73 18.03 8.88 -4.45
C GLU A 73 18.53 8.78 -3.01
N LEU A 74 17.81 8.02 -2.17
CA LEU A 74 18.19 7.80 -0.77
C LEU A 74 19.55 7.09 -0.64
N ARG A 75 19.86 6.13 -1.52
CA ARG A 75 21.19 5.49 -1.58
C ARG A 75 22.29 6.48 -1.87
N THR A 76 22.05 7.43 -2.77
CA THR A 76 23.01 8.50 -3.09
C THR A 76 23.23 9.42 -1.89
N ALA A 77 22.21 9.60 -1.07
CA ALA A 77 22.29 10.32 0.21
C ALA A 77 22.85 9.47 1.36
N GLY A 78 23.31 8.23 1.13
CA GLY A 78 23.95 7.38 2.14
C GLY A 78 23.02 6.50 2.96
N TRP A 79 21.74 6.38 2.58
CA TRP A 79 20.84 5.37 3.14
C TRP A 79 21.10 4.01 2.52
N VAL A 80 20.92 2.94 3.29
CA VAL A 80 21.07 1.56 2.84
C VAL A 80 19.82 0.75 3.16
N GLU A 81 19.48 -0.24 2.33
CA GLU A 81 18.38 -1.15 2.64
C GLU A 81 18.80 -2.19 3.68
N VAL A 82 17.89 -2.50 4.60
CA VAL A 82 18.11 -3.51 5.64
C VAL A 82 17.92 -4.91 5.05
N LYS A 83 18.90 -5.80 5.23
CA LYS A 83 18.80 -7.18 4.71
C LYS A 83 17.68 -7.94 5.42
N GLY A 84 16.74 -8.50 4.65
CA GLY A 84 15.65 -9.33 5.16
C GLY A 84 14.47 -8.54 5.77
N ARG A 85 14.47 -7.21 5.64
CA ARG A 85 13.37 -6.34 6.09
C ARG A 85 13.17 -5.22 5.10
N ASP A 86 11.92 -4.91 4.75
CA ASP A 86 11.62 -3.78 3.87
C ASP A 86 11.73 -2.44 4.63
N ALA A 87 12.97 -2.00 4.83
CA ALA A 87 13.33 -0.83 5.62
C ALA A 87 14.62 -0.21 5.07
N ILE A 88 14.81 1.08 5.36
CA ILE A 88 16.05 1.81 5.08
C ILE A 88 16.75 2.18 6.39
N PHE A 89 18.07 2.24 6.35
CA PHE A 89 18.94 2.49 7.48
C PHE A 89 19.98 3.57 7.14
N LYS A 90 20.32 4.42 8.11
CA LYS A 90 21.44 5.35 8.02
C LYS A 90 22.06 5.58 9.41
N GLU A 91 23.39 5.67 9.44
CA GLU A 91 24.14 6.07 10.63
C GLU A 91 24.65 7.50 10.46
N LEU A 92 24.44 8.33 11.47
CA LEU A 92 24.91 9.71 11.51
C LEU A 92 25.89 9.92 12.65
N HIS A 93 26.94 10.69 12.38
CA HIS A 93 27.99 11.05 13.33
C HIS A 93 27.97 12.56 13.61
N PHE A 94 27.96 12.92 14.88
CA PHE A 94 27.97 14.31 15.36
C PHE A 94 29.27 14.63 16.09
N LYS A 95 29.55 15.90 16.41
CA LYS A 95 30.75 16.24 17.20
C LYS A 95 30.57 15.94 18.69
N THR A 96 29.35 16.09 19.20
CA THR A 96 29.03 15.90 20.63
C THR A 96 27.65 15.28 20.80
N PHE A 97 27.38 14.73 22.00
CA PHE A 97 26.04 14.25 22.37
C PHE A 97 24.99 15.36 22.30
N ASN A 98 25.32 16.58 22.71
CA ASN A 98 24.39 17.70 22.67
C ASN A 98 23.89 17.99 21.24
N GLN A 99 24.80 17.93 20.24
CA GLN A 99 24.42 18.07 18.84
C GLN A 99 23.54 16.92 18.35
N ALA A 100 23.91 15.67 18.70
CA ALA A 100 23.13 14.49 18.34
C ALA A 100 21.71 14.57 18.91
N PHE A 101 21.57 14.87 20.21
CA PHE A 101 20.28 14.97 20.86
C PHE A 101 19.46 16.17 20.36
N GLY A 102 20.10 17.31 20.07
CA GLY A 102 19.44 18.45 19.43
C GLY A 102 18.94 18.16 18.01
N PHE A 103 19.64 17.30 17.27
CA PHE A 103 19.13 16.74 16.00
C PHE A 103 17.93 15.80 16.25
N MET A 104 18.04 14.86 17.19
CA MET A 104 16.98 13.92 17.53
C MET A 104 15.68 14.63 17.94
N SER A 105 15.77 15.67 18.77
CA SER A 105 14.59 16.47 19.17
C SER A 105 13.87 17.10 17.98
N ARG A 106 14.60 17.56 16.95
CA ARG A 106 13.99 18.10 15.72
C ARG A 106 13.30 17.01 14.90
N VAL A 107 13.90 15.83 14.81
CA VAL A 107 13.28 14.66 14.18
C VAL A 107 12.01 14.23 14.93
N ALA A 108 12.04 14.20 16.27
CA ALA A 108 10.88 13.84 17.09
C ALA A 108 9.68 14.78 16.85
N LEU A 109 9.91 16.09 16.78
CA LEU A 109 8.85 17.07 16.45
C LEU A 109 8.25 16.82 15.07
N GLN A 110 9.08 16.48 14.08
CA GLN A 110 8.59 16.15 12.74
C GLN A 110 7.86 14.81 12.72
N ALA A 111 8.31 13.82 13.49
CA ALA A 111 7.67 12.53 13.64
C ALA A 111 6.24 12.67 14.18
N GLU A 112 6.05 13.47 15.22
CA GLU A 112 4.72 13.80 15.76
C GLU A 112 3.83 14.48 14.72
N LYS A 113 4.37 15.47 14.00
CA LYS A 113 3.62 16.17 12.93
C LYS A 113 3.21 15.23 11.79
N MET A 114 4.03 14.24 11.47
CA MET A 114 3.78 13.27 10.40
C MET A 114 2.99 12.05 10.86
N ASN A 115 2.82 11.87 12.18
CA ASN A 115 2.39 10.61 12.79
C ASN A 115 3.15 9.41 12.19
N HIS A 116 4.48 9.53 12.16
CA HIS A 116 5.39 8.52 11.60
C HIS A 116 6.72 8.57 12.34
N HIS A 117 7.01 7.53 13.13
CA HIS A 117 8.12 7.54 14.08
C HIS A 117 9.29 6.70 13.57
N PRO A 118 10.54 7.17 13.73
CA PRO A 118 11.71 6.38 13.42
C PRO A 118 11.96 5.30 14.48
N GLU A 119 12.56 4.20 14.05
CA GLU A 119 13.28 3.31 14.97
C GLU A 119 14.72 3.79 15.04
N TRP A 120 15.25 4.08 16.23
CA TRP A 120 16.62 4.56 16.34
C TRP A 120 17.35 4.04 17.58
N PHE A 121 18.68 4.11 17.49
CA PHE A 121 19.61 3.82 18.56
C PHE A 121 20.63 4.95 18.65
N ASN A 122 20.89 5.45 19.85
CA ASN A 122 21.86 6.52 20.08
C ASN A 122 22.87 6.13 21.15
N VAL A 123 24.15 6.34 20.84
CA VAL A 123 25.26 6.25 21.79
C VAL A 123 26.14 7.47 21.60
N TYR A 124 26.14 8.36 22.59
CA TYR A 124 26.90 9.61 22.56
C TYR A 124 26.64 10.41 21.26
N ASN A 125 27.65 10.56 20.41
CA ASN A 125 27.58 11.34 19.18
C ASN A 125 27.12 10.52 17.95
N LYS A 126 26.69 9.27 18.13
CA LYS A 126 26.23 8.40 17.04
C LYS A 126 24.73 8.21 17.08
N VAL A 127 24.04 8.37 15.96
CA VAL A 127 22.60 8.09 15.83
C VAL A 127 22.38 7.15 14.66
N GLN A 128 21.89 5.96 14.94
CA GLN A 128 21.50 4.96 13.96
C GLN A 128 19.98 5.03 13.78
N ILE A 129 19.52 5.17 12.54
CA ILE A 129 18.11 5.39 12.21
C ILE A 129 17.66 4.33 11.22
N THR A 130 16.56 3.65 11.54
CA THR A 130 15.84 2.74 10.65
C THR A 130 14.44 3.29 10.39
N LEU A 131 14.02 3.32 9.13
CA LEU A 131 12.68 3.76 8.72
C LEU A 131 11.97 2.65 7.97
N THR A 132 10.74 2.38 8.39
CA THR A 132 9.77 1.53 7.72
C THR A 132 8.37 1.90 8.19
N THR A 133 7.37 1.59 7.39
CA THR A 133 5.98 1.82 7.76
C THR A 133 5.34 0.53 8.25
N HIS A 134 5.10 0.45 9.57
CA HIS A 134 4.53 -0.74 10.22
C HIS A 134 3.15 -1.11 9.67
N ASP A 135 2.29 -0.12 9.40
CA ASP A 135 0.92 -0.33 8.93
C ASP A 135 0.84 -1.10 7.60
N CYS A 136 1.86 -0.97 6.74
CA CYS A 136 1.94 -1.69 5.47
C CYS A 136 3.02 -2.76 5.42
N GLY A 137 3.73 -2.99 6.53
CA GLY A 137 4.81 -3.98 6.61
C GLY A 137 6.01 -3.70 5.70
N GLY A 138 6.26 -2.44 5.35
CA GLY A 138 7.34 -2.10 4.43
C GLY A 138 7.51 -0.61 4.15
N LEU A 139 8.28 -0.26 3.13
CA LEU A 139 8.58 1.13 2.79
C LEU A 139 7.38 1.83 2.16
N SER A 140 7.09 3.03 2.64
CA SER A 140 6.07 3.92 2.10
C SER A 140 6.63 5.30 1.75
N LYS A 141 5.78 6.14 1.16
CA LYS A 141 6.07 7.57 0.95
C LYS A 141 6.34 8.32 2.26
N ARG A 142 5.87 7.83 3.42
CA ARG A 142 6.15 8.44 4.73
C ARG A 142 7.61 8.26 5.12
N ASP A 143 8.18 7.09 4.86
CA ASP A 143 9.59 6.79 5.11
C ASP A 143 10.49 7.69 4.27
N VAL A 144 10.18 7.82 2.98
CA VAL A 144 10.95 8.69 2.07
C VAL A 144 10.90 10.15 2.53
N LYS A 145 9.71 10.66 2.86
CA LYS A 145 9.55 12.04 3.39
C LYS A 145 10.34 12.26 4.69
N MET A 146 10.32 11.29 5.60
CA MET A 146 11.07 11.35 6.85
C MET A 146 12.58 11.33 6.60
N ALA A 147 13.05 10.45 5.71
CA ALA A 147 14.46 10.36 5.32
C ALA A 147 14.96 11.68 4.71
N THR A 148 14.20 12.26 3.77
CA THR A 148 14.54 13.57 3.18
C THR A 148 14.58 14.69 4.22
N PHE A 149 13.65 14.68 5.19
CA PHE A 149 13.69 15.66 6.27
C PHE A 149 14.94 15.48 7.14
N ILE A 150 15.26 14.24 7.52
CA ILE A 150 16.46 13.90 8.28
C ILE A 150 17.71 14.41 7.56
N ASP A 151 17.85 14.13 6.27
CA ASP A 151 19.01 14.57 5.48
C ASP A 151 19.13 16.08 5.40
N LYS A 152 18.00 16.81 5.38
CA LYS A 152 17.99 18.28 5.38
C LYS A 152 18.52 18.88 6.68
N ILE A 153 18.29 18.23 7.82
CA ILE A 153 18.69 18.74 9.14
C ILE A 153 19.91 18.02 9.73
N ALA A 154 20.39 17.01 9.02
CA ALA A 154 21.63 16.29 9.32
C ALA A 154 22.82 17.27 9.33
N PRO A 155 23.89 16.95 10.08
CA PRO A 155 25.09 17.77 10.05
C PRO A 155 25.65 17.76 8.62
N SER A 156 26.07 18.93 8.13
CA SER A 156 26.91 19.02 6.93
C SER A 156 28.31 18.54 7.30
N ASP A 157 28.83 17.58 6.54
CA ASP A 157 30.20 17.07 6.67
C ASP A 157 31.26 18.18 6.58
#